data_AF-A0A3D3BSU7-F1
#
_entry.id   AF-A0A3D3BSU7-F1
#
_cell.length_a   1.000
_cell.length_b   1.000
_cell.length_c   1.000
_cell.angle_alpha   90.00
_cell.angle_beta   90.00
_cell.angle_gamma   90.00
#
_symmetry.space_group_name_H-M   'P 1'
#
loop_
_entity.id
_entity.type
_entity.pdbx_description
1 polymer ?
#
loop_
_entity_poly.entity_id
_entity_poly.type
_entity_poly.pdbx_seq_one_letter_code
_entity_poly.pdbx_strand_id
1 'polypeptide(L)'
;FGDVQYIVQVVLQALYFLTPILYPLSLVESTANWLAWIVKANPLTWFVETMHNVMYSLVFPQWWVVPGLLLLGFAVFWAGFTIFNRTSEDIGELL
;
A
#
# COMPACT_ATOMS: atom_id res chain seq x y z
N PHE A 1 15.33 -14.13 -10.93
CA PHE A 1 14.00 -14.19 -10.27
C PHE A 1 14.06 -14.55 -8.79
N GLY A 2 14.98 -15.42 -8.32
CA GLY A 2 15.05 -15.85 -6.91
C GLY A 2 15.15 -14.70 -5.89
N ASP A 3 16.10 -13.77 -6.09
CA ASP A 3 16.35 -12.70 -5.10
C ASP A 3 15.20 -11.71 -4.96
N VAL A 4 14.46 -11.45 -6.04
CA VAL A 4 13.29 -10.55 -6.02
C VAL A 4 12.22 -11.10 -5.08
N GLN A 5 11.99 -12.41 -5.09
CA GLN A 5 11.01 -13.03 -4.19
C GLN A 5 11.40 -12.84 -2.72
N TYR A 6 12.66 -13.07 -2.38
CA TYR A 6 13.16 -12.87 -1.01
C TYR A 6 13.08 -11.40 -0.58
N ILE A 7 13.47 -10.47 -1.45
CA ILE A 7 13.39 -9.03 -1.18
C ILE A 7 11.94 -8.61 -0.95
N VAL A 8 11.02 -9.03 -1.83
CA VAL A 8 9.59 -8.72 -1.70
C VAL A 8 9.04 -9.25 -0.38
N GLN A 9 9.41 -10.47 0.01
CA GLN A 9 8.97 -11.04 1.29
C GLN A 9 9.41 -10.19 2.49
N VAL A 10 10.68 -9.78 2.54
CA VAL A 10 11.22 -8.94 3.62
C VAL A 10 10.55 -7.56 3.63
N VAL A 11 10.37 -6.95 2.44
CA VAL A 11 9.73 -5.64 2.32
C VAL A 11 8.27 -5.70 2.77
N LEU A 12 7.52 -6.73 2.40
CA LEU A 12 6.13 -6.91 2.84
C LEU A 12 6.03 -7.07 4.36
N GLN A 13 6.96 -7.79 4.98
CA GLN A 13 7.03 -7.89 6.44
C GLN A 13 7.29 -6.52 7.08
N ALA A 14 8.22 -5.73 6.54
CA ALA A 14 8.48 -4.38 7.03
C ALA A 14 7.26 -3.47 6.86
N LEU A 15 6.59 -3.54 5.72
CA LEU A 15 5.38 -2.76 5.43
C LEU A 15 4.24 -3.09 6.38
N TYR A 16 4.07 -4.36 6.76
CA TYR A 16 3.04 -4.77 7.72
C TYR A 16 3.13 -4.00 9.05
N PHE A 17 4.35 -3.79 9.57
CA PHE A 17 4.56 -3.00 10.79
C PHE A 17 4.50 -1.48 10.55
N LEU A 18 4.87 -1.03 9.36
CA LEU A 18 4.83 0.39 8.99
C LEU A 18 3.40 0.91 8.76
N THR A 19 2.48 0.04 8.35
CA THR A 19 1.06 0.39 8.19
C THR A 19 0.28 0.22 9.50
N PRO A 20 -0.77 1.03 9.75
CA PRO A 20 -1.56 0.95 10.98
C PRO A 20 -2.58 -0.21 10.93
N ILE A 21 -2.08 -1.44 10.76
CA ILE A 21 -2.86 -2.68 10.81
C ILE A 21 -3.02 -3.14 12.26
N LEU A 22 -1.91 -3.15 13.01
CA LEU A 22 -1.86 -3.63 14.39
C LEU A 22 -2.23 -2.57 15.43
N TYR A 23 -2.14 -1.29 15.07
CA TYR A 23 -2.34 -0.16 15.98
C TYR A 23 -3.13 0.95 15.29
N PRO A 24 -3.96 1.71 16.03
CA PRO A 24 -4.61 2.89 15.50
C PRO A 24 -3.60 4.02 15.26
N LEU A 25 -3.84 4.81 14.20
CA LEU A 25 -2.94 5.91 13.81
C LEU A 25 -2.79 6.99 14.90
N SER A 26 -3.84 7.20 15.69
CA SER A 26 -3.86 8.15 16.81
C SER A 26 -2.80 7.84 17.89
N LEU A 27 -2.47 6.56 18.10
CA LEU A 27 -1.40 6.16 19.02
C LEU A 27 -0.02 6.60 18.52
N VAL A 28 0.23 6.52 17.21
CA VAL A 28 1.50 6.95 16.61
C VAL A 28 1.65 8.47 16.68
N GLU A 29 0.58 9.21 16.39
CA GLU A 29 0.57 10.67 16.51
C GLU A 29 0.90 11.14 17.94
N SER A 30 0.33 10.47 18.94
CA SER A 30 0.59 10.79 20.35
C SER A 30 2.04 10.51 20.80
N THR A 31 2.71 9.56 20.14
CA THR A 31 4.07 9.13 20.50
C THR A 31 5.13 9.93 19.75
N ALA A 32 4.97 10.06 18.43
CA ALA A 32 5.97 10.65 17.55
C ALA A 32 5.32 11.21 16.28
N ASN A 33 5.13 12.54 16.24
CA ASN A 33 4.58 13.23 15.07
C ASN A 33 5.37 12.96 13.78
N TRP A 34 6.71 12.91 13.86
CA TRP A 34 7.56 12.64 12.68
C TRP A 34 7.30 11.26 12.08
N LEU A 35 7.04 10.26 12.93
CA LEU A 35 6.76 8.90 12.50
C LEU A 35 5.35 8.81 11.90
N ALA A 36 4.38 9.51 12.48
CA ALA A 36 3.02 9.57 11.95
C ALA A 36 3.00 10.12 10.51
N TRP A 37 3.84 11.10 10.18
CA TRP A 37 3.98 11.61 8.81
C TRP A 37 4.48 10.54 7.83
N ILE A 38 5.46 9.74 8.23
CA ILE A 38 5.99 8.63 7.40
C ILE A 38 4.90 7.58 7.17
N VAL A 39 4.17 7.21 8.23
CA VAL A 39 3.07 6.23 8.15
C VAL A 39 1.96 6.75 7.24
N LYS A 40 1.58 8.03 7.35
CA LYS A 40 0.56 8.66 6.50
C LYS A 40 0.99 8.82 5.04
N ALA A 41 2.28 8.95 4.78
CA ALA A 41 2.82 9.05 3.42
C ALA A 41 2.75 7.72 2.66
N ASN A 42 2.64 6.59 3.37
CA ASN A 42 2.53 5.27 2.74
C ASN A 42 1.13 5.10 2.10
N PRO A 43 1.05 4.83 0.78
CA PRO A 43 -0.24 4.67 0.09
C PRO A 43 -1.08 3.52 0.65
N LEU A 44 -0.47 2.46 1.19
CA LEU A 44 -1.19 1.35 1.81
C LEU A 44 -1.95 1.78 3.07
N THR A 45 -1.44 2.77 3.80
CA THR A 45 -2.10 3.31 4.99
C THR A 45 -3.49 3.86 4.64
N TRP A 46 -3.65 4.49 3.48
CA TRP A 46 -4.92 5.10 3.08
C TRP A 46 -6.01 4.04 2.85
N PHE A 47 -5.64 2.87 2.32
CA PHE A 47 -6.56 1.74 2.16
C PHE A 47 -6.97 1.19 3.53
N VAL A 48 -6.00 0.90 4.40
CA VAL A 48 -6.25 0.31 5.73
C VAL A 48 -7.10 1.24 6.59
N GLU A 49 -6.79 2.53 6.61
CA GLU A 49 -7.52 3.52 7.41
C GLU A 49 -8.95 3.70 6.92
N THR A 50 -9.16 3.75 5.60
CA THR A 50 -10.51 3.82 5.02
C THR A 50 -11.33 2.59 5.38
N MET A 51 -10.73 1.39 5.31
CA MET A 51 -11.40 0.16 5.73
C MET A 51 -11.73 0.17 7.23
N HIS A 52 -10.80 0.58 8.09
CA HIS A 52 -11.04 0.70 9.53
C HIS A 52 -12.19 1.67 9.84
N ASN A 53 -12.24 2.83 9.17
CA ASN A 53 -13.30 3.82 9.38
C ASN A 53 -14.69 3.29 9.00
N VAL A 54 -14.78 2.56 7.87
CA VAL A 54 -16.05 1.96 7.43
C VAL A 54 -16.47 0.81 8.34
N MET A 55 -15.53 -0.08 8.69
CA MET A 55 -15.85 -1.30 9.44
C MET A 55 -16.07 -1.06 10.93
N TYR A 56 -15.23 -0.28 11.58
CA TYR A 56 -15.27 -0.09 13.03
C TYR A 56 -16.04 1.16 13.45
N SER A 57 -15.89 2.26 12.70
CA SER A 57 -16.53 3.53 13.04
C SER A 57 -17.87 3.72 12.33
N LEU A 58 -18.20 2.88 11.34
CA LEU A 58 -19.38 3.02 10.46
C LEU A 58 -19.45 4.41 9.80
N VAL A 59 -18.30 5.06 9.64
CA VAL A 59 -18.17 6.38 9.02
C VAL A 59 -17.89 6.17 7.54
N PHE A 60 -18.76 6.73 6.70
CA PHE A 60 -18.52 6.73 5.28
C PHE A 60 -17.34 7.65 4.96
N PRO A 61 -16.34 7.18 4.17
CA PRO A 61 -15.24 8.03 3.79
C PRO A 61 -15.76 9.17 2.91
N GLN A 62 -15.02 10.26 2.93
CA GLN A 62 -15.32 11.41 2.10
C GLN A 62 -15.37 11.01 0.62
N TRP A 63 -16.25 11.64 -0.16
CA TRP A 63 -16.58 11.20 -1.53
C TRP A 63 -15.37 11.13 -2.47
N TRP A 64 -14.31 11.90 -2.22
CA TRP A 64 -13.07 11.93 -3.02
C TRP A 64 -12.09 10.81 -2.67
N VAL A 65 -12.21 10.18 -1.50
CA VAL A 65 -11.30 9.12 -1.05
C VAL A 65 -11.43 7.90 -1.95
N VAL A 66 -12.65 7.50 -2.28
CA VAL A 66 -12.91 6.31 -3.12
C VAL A 66 -12.35 6.47 -4.54
N PRO A 67 -12.62 7.57 -5.28
CA PRO A 67 -11.95 7.84 -6.56
C PRO A 67 -10.43 7.94 -6.43
N GLY A 68 -9.91 8.54 -5.36
CA GLY A 68 -8.47 8.64 -5.12
C GLY A 68 -7.80 7.27 -4.99
N LEU A 69 -8.39 6.36 -4.20
CA LEU A 69 -7.91 4.99 -4.03
C LEU A 69 -7.99 4.19 -5.35
N LEU A 70 -9.06 4.37 -6.11
CA LEU A 70 -9.22 3.73 -7.43
C LEU A 70 -8.17 4.23 -8.43
N LEU A 71 -7.92 5.53 -8.50
CA LEU A 71 -6.89 6.11 -9.35
C LEU A 71 -5.49 5.60 -8.97
N LEU A 72 -5.21 5.51 -7.67
CA LEU A 72 -3.95 4.97 -7.17
C LEU A 72 -3.79 3.50 -7.57
N GLY A 73 -4.82 2.67 -7.33
CA GLY A 73 -4.83 1.27 -7.73
C GLY A 73 -4.63 1.10 -9.24
N PHE A 74 -5.30 1.93 -10.04
CA PHE A 74 -5.14 1.95 -11.50
C PHE A 74 -3.74 2.37 -11.93
N ALA A 75 -3.13 3.37 -11.28
CA ALA A 75 -1.78 3.81 -11.57
C ALA A 75 -0.74 2.69 -11.29
N VAL A 76 -0.89 1.98 -10.17
CA VAL A 76 -0.02 0.83 -9.83
C VAL A 76 -0.22 -0.31 -10.82
N PHE A 77 -1.48 -0.62 -11.17
CA PHE A 77 -1.80 -1.62 -12.17
C PHE A 77 -1.17 -1.28 -13.53
N TRP A 78 -1.33 -0.04 -13.99
CA TRP A 78 -0.80 0.44 -15.26
C TRP A 78 0.74 0.39 -15.30
N ALA A 79 1.38 0.78 -14.20
CA ALA A 79 2.83 0.68 -14.06
C ALA A 79 3.31 -0.77 -14.14
N GLY A 80 2.66 -1.67 -13.39
CA GLY A 80 2.95 -3.11 -13.43
C GLY A 80 2.73 -3.71 -14.81
N PHE A 81 1.64 -3.36 -15.48
CA PHE A 81 1.32 -3.82 -16.83
C PHE A 81 2.34 -3.35 -17.88
N THR A 82 2.76 -2.09 -17.79
CA THR A 82 3.78 -1.53 -18.70
C THR A 82 5.13 -2.22 -18.53
N ILE A 83 5.54 -2.51 -17.29
CA ILE A 83 6.78 -3.25 -17.00
C ILE A 83 6.66 -4.69 -17.49
N PHE A 84 5.54 -5.35 -17.22
CA PHE A 84 5.29 -6.74 -17.62
C PHE A 84 5.36 -6.92 -19.14
N ASN A 85 4.67 -6.07 -19.91
CA ASN A 85 4.69 -6.16 -21.37
C ASN A 85 6.07 -5.92 -21.99
N ARG A 86 6.95 -5.17 -21.30
CA ARG A 86 8.33 -4.98 -21.76
C ARG A 86 9.21 -6.18 -21.49
N THR A 87 8.96 -6.93 -20.41
CA THR A 87 9.79 -8.06 -19.99
C THR A 87 9.22 -9.41 -20.44
N SER A 88 7.98 -9.46 -20.95
CA SER A 88 7.32 -10.69 -21.36
C SER A 88 7.96 -11.38 -22.57
N GLU A 89 8.61 -10.64 -23.47
CA GLU A 89 9.37 -11.24 -24.59
C GLU A 89 10.60 -12.00 -24.07
N ASP A 90 11.40 -11.37 -23.19
CA ASP A 90 12.59 -12.01 -22.58
C ASP A 90 12.25 -13.23 -21.70
N ILE A 91 11.12 -13.21 -20.98
CA ILE A 91 10.69 -14.34 -20.13
C ILE A 91 10.27 -15.54 -21.00
N GLY A 92 9.70 -15.29 -22.18
CA GLY A 92 9.28 -16.35 -23.11
C GLY A 92 10.45 -17.08 -23.76
N GLU A 93 11.61 -16.45 -23.89
CA GLU A 93 12.83 -17.08 -24.45
C GLU A 93 13.64 -17.85 -23.41
N LEU A 94 13.45 -17.56 -22.12
CA LEU A 94 14.18 -18.17 -20.99
C LEU A 94 13.51 -19.41 -20.38
N LEU A 95 12.31 -19.79 -20.84
CA LEU A 95 11.55 -20.98 -20.42
C LEU A 95 11.48 -22.03 -21.53
#